data_AF-A0A533SPK4-F1
#
_entry.id   AF-A0A533SPK4-F1
#
_cell.length_a   1.000
_cell.length_b   1.000
_cell.length_c   1.000
_cell.angle_alpha   90.00
_cell.angle_beta   90.00
_cell.angle_gamma   90.00
#
_symmetry.space_group_name_H-M   'P 1'
#
loop_
_entity.id
_entity.type
_entity.pdbx_description
1 polymer ?
#
loop_
_entity_poly.entity_id
_entity_poly.type
_entity_poly.pdbx_seq_one_letter_code
_entity_poly.pdbx_strand_id
1 'polypeptide(L)'
;GAQILINNQLQGIQKAVEYGMTVKVNTVYIPGVNEGQFAEISHAVKKLGASVMNILPLIPQADFAHVQAPSAEQLEAVRKNNEKIIGQFKHCRQCRADAIGLIGQDVKFSRIGCDVTSEVNGR
;
A
#
# COMPACT_ATOMS: atom_id res chain seq x y z
N GLY A 1 -18.46 15.55 2.31
CA GLY A 1 -17.10 15.28 1.80
C GLY A 1 -16.82 13.79 1.69
N ALA A 2 -16.64 13.10 2.81
CA ALA A 2 -16.21 11.69 2.86
C ALA A 2 -17.05 10.73 2.00
N GLN A 3 -18.39 10.79 2.07
CA GLN A 3 -19.26 9.92 1.27
C GLN A 3 -19.00 10.01 -0.23
N ILE A 4 -18.75 11.22 -0.75
CA ILE A 4 -18.47 11.45 -2.17
C ILE A 4 -17.14 10.79 -2.55
N LEU A 5 -16.11 10.95 -1.71
CA LEU A 5 -14.80 10.32 -1.95
C LEU A 5 -14.88 8.80 -1.94
N ILE A 6 -15.59 8.21 -0.97
CA ILE A 6 -15.78 6.76 -0.89
C ILE A 6 -16.50 6.25 -2.14
N ASN A 7 -17.61 6.89 -2.53
CA ASN A 7 -18.37 6.49 -3.72
C ASN A 7 -17.50 6.56 -4.99
N ASN A 8 -16.73 7.63 -5.16
CA ASN A 8 -15.85 7.80 -6.31
C ASN A 8 -14.72 6.78 -6.34
N GLN A 9 -14.13 6.44 -5.18
CA GLN A 9 -13.08 5.43 -5.08
C GLN A 9 -13.61 4.04 -5.44
N LEU A 10 -14.76 3.64 -4.90
CA LEU A 10 -15.37 2.34 -5.21
C LEU A 10 -15.75 2.23 -6.70
N GLN A 11 -16.33 3.28 -7.28
CA GLN A 11 -16.59 3.34 -8.72
C GLN A 11 -15.30 3.30 -9.55
N GLY A 12 -14.23 3.95 -9.09
CA GLY A 12 -12.93 3.95 -9.75
C GLY A 12 -12.30 2.56 -9.78
N ILE A 13 -12.37 1.81 -8.67
CA ILE A 13 -11.91 0.42 -8.60
C ILE A 13 -12.66 -0.42 -9.63
N GLN A 14 -14.00 -0.35 -9.62
CA GLN A 14 -14.83 -1.12 -10.53
C GLN A 14 -14.47 -0.86 -11.99
N LYS A 15 -14.39 0.42 -12.39
CA LYS A 15 -14.06 0.80 -13.77
C LYS A 15 -12.66 0.35 -14.16
N ALA A 16 -11.67 0.52 -13.29
CA ALA A 16 -10.29 0.08 -13.58
C ALA A 16 -10.23 -1.43 -13.85
N VAL A 17 -10.96 -2.23 -13.07
CA VAL A 17 -11.09 -3.68 -13.29
C VAL A 17 -11.81 -3.98 -14.61
N GLU A 18 -12.91 -3.28 -14.92
CA GLU A 18 -13.65 -3.42 -16.20
C GLU A 18 -12.76 -3.11 -17.42
N TYR A 19 -11.80 -2.19 -17.28
CA TYR A 19 -10.79 -1.90 -18.30
C TYR A 19 -9.61 -2.89 -18.33
N GLY A 20 -9.65 -3.96 -17.53
CA GLY A 20 -8.62 -5.00 -17.50
C GLY A 20 -7.37 -4.65 -16.69
N MET A 21 -7.43 -3.62 -15.84
CA MET A 21 -6.31 -3.26 -14.96
C MET A 21 -6.25 -4.16 -13.73
N THR A 22 -5.04 -4.55 -13.32
CA THR A 22 -4.80 -5.17 -12.01
C THR A 22 -4.85 -4.10 -10.93
N VAL A 23 -5.79 -4.19 -9.99
CA VAL A 23 -5.99 -3.19 -8.94
C VAL A 23 -5.43 -3.68 -7.60
N LYS A 24 -4.55 -2.87 -7.00
CA LYS A 24 -4.04 -3.04 -5.63
C LYS A 24 -4.64 -1.98 -4.72
N VAL A 25 -5.21 -2.40 -3.59
CA VAL A 25 -5.77 -1.48 -2.58
C VAL A 25 -4.82 -1.36 -1.40
N ASN A 26 -4.37 -0.14 -1.10
CA ASN A 26 -3.61 0.15 0.10
C ASN A 26 -4.56 0.61 1.21
N THR A 27 -4.39 0.09 2.42
CA THR A 27 -5.17 0.51 3.59
C THR A 27 -4.24 0.73 4.76
N VAL A 28 -4.22 1.96 5.28
CA VAL A 28 -3.41 2.30 6.46
C VAL A 28 -4.14 1.82 7.71
N TYR A 29 -3.45 1.05 8.55
CA TYR A 29 -3.93 0.65 9.85
C TYR A 29 -3.65 1.76 10.86
N ILE A 30 -4.72 2.42 11.31
CA ILE A 30 -4.72 3.49 12.30
C ILE A 30 -5.41 2.96 13.57
N PRO A 31 -4.65 2.62 14.62
CA PRO A 31 -5.22 2.12 15.87
C PRO A 31 -6.25 3.08 16.48
N GLY A 32 -7.33 2.51 17.03
CA GLY A 32 -8.48 3.26 17.55
C GLY A 32 -9.38 3.94 16.51
N VAL A 33 -9.06 3.85 15.22
CA VAL A 33 -9.86 4.52 14.15
C VAL A 33 -10.55 3.50 13.24
N ASN A 34 -9.82 2.54 12.66
CA ASN A 34 -10.37 1.66 11.61
C ASN A 34 -10.19 0.15 11.85
N GLU A 35 -9.82 -0.25 13.06
CA GLU A 35 -9.56 -1.65 13.46
C GLU A 35 -10.71 -2.60 13.11
N GLY A 36 -11.94 -2.17 13.38
CA GLY A 36 -13.15 -2.97 13.13
C GLY A 36 -13.57 -3.04 11.66
N GLN A 37 -12.95 -2.26 10.77
CA GLN A 37 -13.44 -2.03 9.41
C GLN A 37 -12.71 -2.86 8.35
N PHE A 38 -11.60 -3.52 8.69
CA PHE A 38 -10.77 -4.21 7.69
C PHE A 38 -11.53 -5.28 6.92
N ALA A 39 -12.34 -6.10 7.59
CA ALA A 39 -13.10 -7.16 6.93
C ALA A 39 -14.13 -6.59 5.94
N GLU A 40 -14.83 -5.52 6.34
CA GLU A 40 -15.79 -4.81 5.50
C GLU A 40 -15.10 -4.25 4.25
N ILE A 41 -13.98 -3.53 4.43
CA ILE A 41 -13.19 -2.97 3.33
C ILE A 41 -12.70 -4.09 2.41
N SER A 42 -12.13 -5.16 2.96
CA SER A 42 -11.64 -6.31 2.20
C SER A 42 -12.73 -6.95 1.34
N HIS A 43 -13.91 -7.18 1.91
CA HIS A 43 -15.05 -7.72 1.16
C HIS A 43 -15.53 -6.76 0.07
N ALA A 44 -15.64 -5.47 0.38
CA ALA A 44 -16.07 -4.45 -0.57
C ALA A 44 -15.14 -4.39 -1.78
N VAL A 45 -13.82 -4.26 -1.56
CA VAL A 45 -12.87 -4.14 -2.67
C VAL A 45 -12.66 -5.45 -3.42
N LYS A 46 -12.74 -6.60 -2.75
CA LYS A 46 -12.68 -7.91 -3.40
C LYS A 46 -13.87 -8.13 -4.32
N LYS A 47 -15.09 -7.75 -3.88
CA LYS A 47 -16.31 -7.83 -4.69
C LYS A 47 -16.21 -6.98 -5.96
N LEU A 48 -15.49 -5.86 -5.90
CA LEU A 48 -15.24 -4.98 -7.05
C LEU A 48 -14.08 -5.45 -7.95
N GLY A 49 -13.43 -6.58 -7.62
CA GLY A 49 -12.40 -7.19 -8.46
C GLY A 49 -10.95 -6.79 -8.13
N ALA A 50 -10.70 -6.14 -6.99
CA ALA A 50 -9.33 -5.88 -6.55
C ALA A 50 -8.54 -7.19 -6.42
N SER A 51 -7.29 -7.17 -6.88
CA SER A 51 -6.45 -8.36 -6.99
C SER A 51 -5.71 -8.67 -5.70
N VAL A 52 -5.21 -7.62 -5.04
CA VAL A 52 -4.43 -7.72 -3.79
C VAL A 52 -4.68 -6.50 -2.92
N MET A 53 -4.64 -6.69 -1.60
CA MET A 53 -4.71 -5.62 -0.62
C MET A 53 -3.39 -5.52 0.13
N ASN A 54 -3.02 -4.32 0.53
CA ASN A 54 -1.82 -4.03 1.31
C ASN A 54 -2.25 -3.27 2.55
N ILE A 55 -2.43 -3.98 3.66
CA ILE A 55 -2.62 -3.37 4.97
C ILE A 55 -1.23 -2.97 5.49
N LEU A 56 -1.01 -1.66 5.62
CA LEU A 56 0.28 -1.07 6.03
C LEU A 56 0.13 -0.33 7.37
N PRO A 57 1.18 -0.27 8.20
CA PRO A 57 1.10 0.44 9.48
C PRO A 57 1.01 1.95 9.26
N LEU A 58 0.32 2.65 10.17
CA LEU A 58 0.42 4.10 10.29
C LEU A 58 1.88 4.53 10.47
N ILE A 59 2.30 5.57 9.74
CA ILE A 59 3.46 6.39 10.11
C ILE A 59 2.91 7.55 10.95
N PRO A 60 3.26 7.66 12.24
CA PRO A 60 2.77 8.75 13.08
C PRO A 60 3.31 10.10 12.59
N GLN A 61 2.46 10.89 11.94
CA GLN A 61 2.81 12.19 11.38
C GLN A 61 1.57 13.08 11.22
N ALA A 62 1.79 14.39 11.06
CA ALA A 62 0.74 15.40 10.88
C ALA A 62 -0.38 15.24 11.94
N ASP A 63 -1.64 15.22 11.52
CA ASP A 63 -2.80 15.12 12.42
C ASP A 63 -2.80 13.83 13.26
N PHE A 64 -2.10 12.77 12.81
CA PHE A 64 -1.97 11.49 13.50
C PHE A 64 -0.62 11.33 14.23
N ALA A 65 0.16 12.40 14.41
CA ALA A 65 1.46 12.32 15.10
C ALA A 65 1.37 11.79 16.54
N HIS A 66 0.20 11.95 17.18
CA HIS A 66 -0.07 11.49 18.54
C HIS A 66 -0.53 10.02 18.62
N VAL A 67 -0.83 9.38 17.47
CA VAL A 67 -1.32 8.00 17.44
C VAL A 67 -0.13 7.05 17.29
N GLN A 68 -0.05 6.07 18.19
CA GLN A 68 0.96 5.03 18.10
C GLN A 68 0.69 4.11 16.92
N ALA A 69 1.73 3.78 16.14
CA ALA A 69 1.64 2.79 15.09
C ALA A 69 1.27 1.41 15.65
N PRO A 70 0.54 0.56 14.90
CA PRO A 70 0.23 -0.79 15.35
C PRO A 70 1.51 -1.61 15.53
N SER A 71 1.51 -2.51 16.50
CA SER A 71 2.61 -3.46 16.66
C SER A 71 2.68 -4.41 15.46
N ALA A 72 3.85 -5.04 15.27
CA ALA A 72 4.03 -6.04 14.22
C ALA A 72 3.04 -7.21 14.36
N GLU A 73 2.74 -7.63 15.60
CA GLU A 73 1.79 -8.68 15.93
C GLU A 73 0.35 -8.28 15.55
N GLN A 74 -0.07 -7.06 15.90
CA GLN A 74 -1.38 -6.53 15.53
C GLN A 74 -1.54 -6.46 14.01
N LEU A 75 -0.52 -5.96 13.31
CA LEU A 75 -0.52 -5.85 11.86
C LEU A 75 -0.62 -7.22 11.19
N GLU A 76 0.17 -8.21 11.63
CA GLU A 76 0.14 -9.55 11.05
C GLU A 76 -1.17 -10.29 11.37
N ALA A 77 -1.72 -10.10 12.58
CA ALA A 77 -3.03 -10.66 12.93
C ALA A 77 -4.13 -10.15 12.00
N VAL A 78 -4.17 -8.84 11.75
CA VAL A 78 -5.12 -8.23 10.82
C VAL A 78 -4.90 -8.75 9.40
N ARG A 79 -3.66 -8.80 8.91
CA ARG A 79 -3.35 -9.34 7.57
C ARG A 79 -3.82 -10.78 7.44
N LYS A 80 -3.44 -11.66 8.36
CA LYS A 80 -3.82 -13.09 8.37
C LYS A 80 -5.33 -13.30 8.36
N ASN A 81 -6.08 -12.46 9.09
CA ASN A 81 -7.54 -12.54 9.09
C ASN A 81 -8.14 -12.15 7.73
N ASN A 82 -7.58 -11.12 7.08
CA ASN A 82 -8.05 -10.62 5.79
C ASN A 82 -7.53 -11.44 4.59
N GLU A 83 -6.45 -12.21 4.72
CA GLU A 83 -5.95 -13.15 3.69
C GLU A 83 -7.00 -14.18 3.28
N LYS A 84 -7.95 -14.50 4.17
CA LYS A 84 -9.09 -15.39 3.86
C LYS A 84 -10.06 -14.79 2.83
N ILE A 85 -10.01 -13.47 2.61
CA ILE A 85 -10.92 -12.71 1.74
C ILE A 85 -10.17 -12.25 0.48
N ILE A 86 -9.02 -11.62 0.66
CA ILE A 86 -8.18 -11.09 -0.42
C ILE A 86 -6.70 -11.22 -0.05
N GLY A 87 -5.88 -11.61 -1.03
CA GLY A 87 -4.44 -11.76 -0.83
C GLY A 87 -3.81 -10.50 -0.25
N GLN A 88 -2.85 -10.67 0.67
CA GLN A 88 -2.17 -9.57 1.35
C GLN A 88 -0.74 -9.38 0.84
N PHE A 89 -0.39 -8.14 0.54
CA PHE A 89 0.97 -7.74 0.19
C PHE A 89 1.81 -7.48 1.46
N LYS A 90 2.90 -8.22 1.66
CA LYS A 90 3.68 -8.18 2.92
C LYS A 90 5.00 -7.42 2.87
N HIS A 91 5.55 -7.16 1.68
CA HIS A 91 6.90 -6.60 1.50
C HIS A 91 6.91 -5.08 1.27
N CYS A 92 5.92 -4.35 1.80
CA CYS A 92 5.85 -2.90 1.65
C CYS A 92 6.90 -2.23 2.56
N ARG A 93 7.69 -1.31 1.99
CA ARG A 93 8.68 -0.49 2.72
C ARG A 93 8.22 0.96 2.94
N GLN A 94 6.96 1.26 2.61
CA GLN A 94 6.41 2.62 2.62
C GLN A 94 7.29 3.59 1.84
N CYS A 95 7.53 3.22 0.57
CA CYS A 95 8.44 3.93 -0.31
C CYS A 95 8.04 5.40 -0.48
N ARG A 96 9.04 6.25 -0.73
CA ARG A 96 8.82 7.65 -1.09
C ARG A 96 8.49 7.79 -2.58
N ALA A 97 7.85 8.90 -2.94
CA ALA A 97 7.53 9.21 -4.33
C ALA A 97 8.78 9.43 -5.22
N ASP A 98 9.92 9.79 -4.61
CA ASP A 98 11.21 10.00 -5.26
C ASP A 98 12.14 8.77 -5.23
N ALA A 99 11.67 7.61 -4.75
CA ALA A 99 12.49 6.40 -4.67
C ALA A 99 12.75 5.80 -6.06
N ILE A 100 14.01 5.43 -6.32
CA ILE A 100 14.49 4.84 -7.59
C ILE A 100 15.44 3.67 -7.29
N GLY A 101 15.41 2.61 -8.12
CA GLY A 101 16.20 1.39 -7.92
C GLY A 101 15.37 0.20 -7.42
N LEU A 102 16.03 -0.78 -6.80
CA LEU A 102 15.37 -1.95 -6.21
C LEU A 102 14.90 -1.64 -4.79
N ILE A 103 13.77 -2.22 -4.37
CA ILE A 103 13.24 -2.04 -3.01
C ILE A 103 14.30 -2.47 -1.98
N GLY A 104 14.74 -1.53 -1.14
CA GLY A 104 15.78 -1.75 -0.13
C GLY A 104 17.21 -1.51 -0.63
N GLN A 105 17.38 -1.13 -1.90
CA GLN A 105 18.62 -0.71 -2.53
C GLN A 105 18.39 0.59 -3.32
N ASP A 106 17.63 1.51 -2.72
CA ASP A 106 17.28 2.78 -3.36
C ASP A 106 18.55 3.59 -3.65
N VAL A 107 18.67 4.12 -4.87
CA VAL A 107 19.80 4.96 -5.27
C VAL A 107 19.44 6.44 -5.18
N LYS A 108 20.42 7.29 -4.86
CA LYS A 108 20.20 8.73 -4.84
C LYS A 108 20.30 9.28 -6.26
N PHE A 109 19.40 10.18 -6.63
CA PHE A 109 19.38 10.85 -7.94
C PHE A 109 20.75 11.43 -8.34
N SER A 110 21.50 11.97 -7.37
CA SER A 110 22.85 12.53 -7.57
C SER A 110 23.89 11.55 -8.12
N ARG A 111 23.65 10.23 -8.03
CA ARG A 111 24.55 9.20 -8.56
C ARG A 111 24.21 8.75 -9.98
N ILE A 112 23.04 9.10 -10.51
CA ILE A 112 22.62 8.69 -11.88
C ILE A 112 23.03 9.74 -12.92
N GLY A 113 23.14 11.01 -12.51
CA GLY A 113 23.38 12.12 -13.45
C GLY A 113 24.79 12.18 -14.07
N CYS A 114 25.79 11.47 -13.54
CA CYS A 114 27.18 11.58 -14.01
C CYS A 114 27.95 10.26 -14.20
N ASP A 115 27.39 9.08 -13.92
CA ASP A 115 28.14 7.80 -13.98
C ASP A 115 27.75 6.89 -15.16
N VAL A 116 27.11 7.41 -16.20
CA VAL A 116 26.76 6.62 -17.41
C VAL A 116 27.98 6.36 -18.32
N THR A 117 29.21 6.62 -17.87
CA THR A 117 30.43 6.34 -18.64
C THR A 117 31.56 5.73 -17.80
N SER A 118 31.33 4.59 -17.15
CA SER A 118 32.40 3.59 -16.96
C SER A 118 31.82 2.32 -16.35
N GLU A 119 31.69 1.29 -17.17
CA GLU A 119 31.89 -0.15 -16.88
C GLU A 119 30.97 -1.03 -17.74
N VAL A 120 31.18 -0.96 -19.06
CA VAL A 120 31.06 -2.15 -19.91
C VAL A 120 32.49 -2.57 -20.22
N ASN A 121 33.10 -3.36 -19.34
CA ASN A 121 34.25 -4.18 -19.71
C ASN A 121 34.51 -5.33 -18.72
N GLY A 122 34.16 -6.54 -19.16
CA GLY A 122 35.00 -7.74 -19.05
C GLY A 122 35.23 -8.37 -17.69
N ARG A 123 34.41 -9.37 -17.35
CA ARG A 123 34.76 -10.80 -17.16
C ARG A 123 33.61 -11.56 -16.52
#